data_AF-A0A367K9J5-F1
#
_entry.id   AF-A0A367K9J5-F1
#
_cell.length_a   1.000
_cell.length_b   1.000
_cell.length_c   1.000
_cell.angle_alpha   90.00
_cell.angle_beta   90.00
_cell.angle_gamma   90.00
#
_symmetry.space_group_name_H-M   'P 1'
#
loop_
_entity.id
_entity.type
_entity.pdbx_description
1 polymer ?
#
loop_
_entity_poly.entity_id
_entity_poly.type
_entity_poly.pdbx_seq_one_letter_code
_entity_poly.pdbx_strand_id
1 'polypeptide(L)'
;MSNVLKGAYLVFANRATKLNETSFPVIQQMIGEAADLYTVEPQLSFEHAHVYVSQLADHLKKAKKEQTVENFKKIYTWQYVGCLDFWANVISTTCDPSTGETSPMQAVVHPLVELCLHTMRLNAVAQFLPLRIHLIRTLTGLMDSTGYYVPLAAFLFESLANDALKGKTEDVELPEFEWDLQLKTPRAYLSSKMYKDAVFNTAYDSLIDFYACLGLSIAFPELAIPAIDKLKELIQKAKGTRFVKSLRTLTEKLETHKNYIEQKRAPIEYTPTKLEEANSFLRTADFEVTPLGKFLIQRSNQR
;
A
#
# COMPACT_ATOMS: atom_id res chain seq x y z
N MET A 1 -15.55 28.13 -3.55
CA MET A 1 -14.70 26.93 -3.39
C MET A 1 -15.48 25.65 -3.05
N SER A 2 -16.40 25.64 -2.07
CA SER A 2 -17.13 24.40 -1.65
C SER A 2 -17.83 23.64 -2.79
N ASN A 3 -18.59 24.32 -3.67
CA ASN A 3 -19.23 23.66 -4.81
C ASN A 3 -18.23 23.05 -5.81
N VAL A 4 -17.01 23.61 -5.90
CA VAL A 4 -15.96 23.13 -6.81
C VAL A 4 -15.34 21.85 -6.27
N LEU A 5 -14.92 21.82 -5.01
CA LEU A 5 -14.35 20.60 -4.38
C LEU A 5 -15.34 19.44 -4.39
N LYS A 6 -16.61 19.74 -4.06
CA LYS A 6 -17.70 18.77 -4.13
C LYS A 6 -17.91 18.26 -5.55
N GLY A 7 -17.94 19.18 -6.53
CA GLY A 7 -18.07 18.85 -7.94
C GLY A 7 -16.94 17.93 -8.42
N ALA A 8 -15.69 18.27 -8.12
CA ALA A 8 -14.51 17.49 -8.49
C ALA A 8 -14.59 16.05 -7.97
N TYR A 9 -14.86 15.88 -6.67
CA TYR A 9 -14.99 14.54 -6.08
C TYR A 9 -16.15 13.74 -6.66
N LEU A 10 -17.33 14.34 -6.83
CA LEU A 10 -18.49 13.63 -7.37
C LEU A 10 -18.33 13.26 -8.84
N VAL A 11 -17.69 14.12 -9.65
CA VAL A 11 -17.36 13.81 -11.05
C VAL A 11 -16.39 12.65 -11.10
N PHE A 12 -15.34 12.66 -10.27
CA PHE A 12 -14.42 11.53 -10.12
C PHE A 12 -15.17 10.24 -9.74
N ALA A 13 -15.93 10.25 -8.65
CA ALA A 13 -16.60 9.06 -8.12
C ALA A 13 -17.58 8.45 -9.14
N ASN A 14 -18.27 9.27 -9.92
CA ASN A 14 -19.18 8.80 -10.97
C ASN A 14 -18.44 8.21 -12.18
N ARG A 15 -17.22 8.67 -12.47
CA ARG A 15 -16.37 8.14 -13.56
C ARG A 15 -15.61 6.89 -13.15
N ALA A 16 -15.21 6.75 -11.90
CA ALA A 16 -14.44 5.63 -11.36
C ALA A 16 -15.24 4.30 -11.27
N THR A 17 -16.26 4.08 -12.10
CA THR A 17 -17.11 2.88 -12.05
C THR A 17 -16.57 1.74 -12.91
N LYS A 18 -15.81 2.05 -13.97
CA LYS A 18 -15.16 1.07 -14.86
C LYS A 18 -13.77 1.55 -15.26
N LEU A 19 -12.77 0.73 -14.95
CA LEU A 19 -11.39 0.95 -15.33
C LEU A 19 -11.01 0.02 -16.49
N ASN A 20 -10.36 0.60 -17.49
CA ASN A 20 -9.76 -0.08 -18.64
C ASN A 20 -8.50 0.68 -19.05
N GLU A 21 -7.75 0.17 -20.02
CA GLU A 21 -6.47 0.75 -20.47
C GLU A 21 -6.56 2.24 -20.84
N THR A 22 -7.70 2.69 -21.38
CA THR A 22 -7.90 4.09 -21.79
C THR A 22 -8.41 4.98 -20.67
N SER A 23 -9.26 4.48 -19.77
CA SER A 23 -9.81 5.28 -18.67
C SER A 23 -8.87 5.34 -17.47
N PHE A 24 -7.99 4.35 -17.28
CA PHE A 24 -7.10 4.28 -16.11
C PHE A 24 -6.16 5.49 -15.99
N PRO A 25 -5.39 5.89 -17.03
CA PRO A 25 -4.51 7.05 -16.93
C PRO A 25 -5.27 8.36 -16.66
N VAL A 26 -6.44 8.52 -17.28
CA VAL A 26 -7.29 9.71 -17.10
C VAL A 26 -7.81 9.79 -15.67
N ILE A 27 -8.23 8.66 -15.09
CA ILE A 27 -8.71 8.62 -13.70
C ILE A 27 -7.57 8.94 -12.72
N GLN A 28 -6.36 8.42 -12.96
CA GLN A 28 -5.19 8.74 -12.14
C GLN A 28 -4.81 10.22 -12.23
N GLN A 29 -4.82 10.81 -13.42
CA GLN A 29 -4.60 12.24 -13.61
C GLN A 29 -5.67 13.08 -12.87
N MET A 30 -6.94 12.69 -12.96
CA MET A 30 -8.02 13.36 -12.23
C MET A 30 -7.82 13.34 -10.71
N ILE A 31 -7.24 12.27 -10.15
CA ILE A 31 -6.93 12.18 -8.72
C ILE A 31 -5.85 13.19 -8.36
N GLY A 32 -4.74 13.24 -9.11
CA GLY A 32 -3.64 14.18 -8.86
C GLY A 32 -4.09 15.64 -8.95
N GLU A 33 -4.76 16.02 -10.03
CA GLU A 33 -5.29 17.39 -10.22
C GLU A 33 -6.32 17.76 -9.14
N ALA A 34 -7.17 16.82 -8.74
CA ALA A 34 -8.08 17.05 -7.64
C ALA A 34 -7.33 17.25 -6.32
N ALA A 35 -6.32 16.42 -6.01
CA ALA A 35 -5.51 16.56 -4.80
C ALA A 35 -4.91 17.96 -4.67
N ASP A 36 -4.39 18.52 -5.77
CA ASP A 36 -3.89 19.90 -5.82
C ASP A 36 -4.99 20.93 -5.51
N LEU A 37 -6.21 20.76 -6.04
CA LEU A 37 -7.33 21.64 -5.71
C LEU A 37 -7.69 21.63 -4.22
N TYR A 38 -7.53 20.50 -3.53
CA TYR A 38 -7.80 20.36 -2.09
C TYR A 38 -6.73 21.05 -1.21
N THR A 39 -5.59 21.47 -1.77
CA THR A 39 -4.58 22.25 -1.03
C THR A 39 -4.98 23.71 -0.81
N VAL A 40 -5.91 24.24 -1.61
CA VAL A 40 -6.22 25.68 -1.65
C VAL A 40 -6.92 26.17 -0.38
N GLU A 41 -7.83 25.38 0.18
CA GLU A 41 -8.64 25.75 1.36
C GLU A 41 -8.64 24.61 2.41
N PRO A 42 -7.60 24.50 3.26
CA PRO A 42 -7.38 23.33 4.12
C PRO A 42 -8.55 22.97 5.03
N GLN A 43 -9.22 23.98 5.62
CA GLN A 43 -10.34 23.76 6.53
C GLN A 43 -11.57 23.15 5.82
N LEU A 44 -11.92 23.72 4.66
CA LEU A 44 -13.03 23.23 3.85
C LEU A 44 -12.75 21.85 3.26
N SER A 45 -11.50 21.62 2.83
CA SER A 45 -11.02 20.32 2.38
C SER A 45 -11.18 19.24 3.44
N PHE A 46 -10.79 19.54 4.68
CA PHE A 46 -10.97 18.64 5.83
C PHE A 46 -12.45 18.31 6.06
N GLU A 47 -13.34 19.30 6.07
CA GLU A 47 -14.78 19.08 6.28
C GLU A 47 -15.38 18.17 5.20
N HIS A 48 -14.98 18.36 3.94
CA HIS A 48 -15.37 17.49 2.83
C HIS A 48 -14.84 16.06 2.98
N ALA A 49 -13.55 15.91 3.27
CA ALA A 49 -12.93 14.61 3.47
C ALA A 49 -13.60 13.85 4.61
N HIS A 50 -13.85 14.51 5.74
CA HIS A 50 -14.52 13.93 6.89
C HIS A 50 -15.90 13.36 6.53
N VAL A 51 -16.72 14.11 5.78
CA VAL A 51 -18.05 13.67 5.34
C VAL A 51 -17.96 12.44 4.44
N TYR A 52 -17.12 12.49 3.39
CA TYR A 52 -17.09 11.41 2.39
C TYR A 52 -16.37 10.15 2.87
N VAL A 53 -15.30 10.27 3.65
CA VAL A 53 -14.65 9.13 4.30
C VAL A 53 -15.61 8.46 5.30
N SER A 54 -16.39 9.24 6.04
CA SER A 54 -17.43 8.70 6.94
C SER A 54 -18.52 7.94 6.18
N GLN A 55 -18.96 8.43 5.02
CA GLN A 55 -19.92 7.72 4.17
C GLN A 55 -19.37 6.37 3.66
N LEU A 56 -18.11 6.33 3.23
CA LEU A 56 -17.44 5.08 2.83
C LEU A 56 -17.33 4.10 4.00
N ALA A 57 -17.06 4.60 5.21
CA ALA A 57 -17.04 3.81 6.44
C ALA A 57 -18.42 3.25 6.78
N ASP A 58 -19.50 4.01 6.60
CA ASP A 58 -20.85 3.53 6.86
C ASP A 58 -21.29 2.45 5.87
N HIS A 59 -20.91 2.55 4.59
CA HIS A 59 -21.06 1.46 3.64
C HIS A 59 -20.37 0.18 4.11
N LEU A 60 -19.12 0.28 4.59
CA LEU A 60 -18.37 -0.87 5.08
C LEU A 60 -18.98 -1.47 6.34
N LYS A 61 -19.37 -0.63 7.31
CA LYS A 61 -20.06 -1.06 8.54
C LYS A 61 -21.35 -1.81 8.20
N LYS A 62 -22.13 -1.29 7.25
CA LYS A 62 -23.38 -1.93 6.78
C LYS A 62 -23.09 -3.29 6.14
N ALA A 63 -22.09 -3.37 5.27
CA ALA A 63 -21.68 -4.64 4.67
C ALA A 63 -21.22 -5.67 5.71
N LYS A 64 -20.44 -5.24 6.72
CA LYS A 64 -19.98 -6.10 7.81
C LYS A 64 -21.13 -6.57 8.71
N LYS A 65 -22.10 -5.71 9.00
CA LYS A 65 -23.23 -6.00 9.91
C LYS A 65 -24.28 -6.89 9.25
N GLU A 66 -24.70 -6.56 8.04
CA GLU A 66 -25.82 -7.24 7.37
C GLU A 66 -25.37 -8.44 6.54
N GLN A 67 -24.11 -8.47 6.09
CA GLN A 67 -23.49 -9.58 5.32
C GLN A 67 -24.28 -10.02 4.07
N THR A 68 -25.08 -9.13 3.48
CA THR A 68 -25.81 -9.40 2.24
C THR A 68 -24.92 -9.23 1.01
N VAL A 69 -25.23 -9.97 -0.06
CA VAL A 69 -24.51 -9.89 -1.34
C VAL A 69 -24.58 -8.49 -1.92
N GLU A 70 -25.70 -7.80 -1.76
CA GLU A 70 -25.95 -6.43 -2.23
C GLU A 70 -25.01 -5.44 -1.54
N ASN A 71 -24.81 -5.56 -0.23
CA ASN A 71 -23.92 -4.67 0.49
C ASN A 71 -22.46 -4.95 0.17
N PHE A 72 -22.06 -6.22 0.03
CA PHE A 72 -20.71 -6.56 -0.44
C PHE A 72 -20.45 -6.01 -1.85
N LYS A 73 -21.42 -6.12 -2.76
CA LYS A 73 -21.31 -5.56 -4.12
C LYS A 73 -21.10 -4.05 -4.14
N LYS A 74 -21.43 -3.30 -3.09
CA LYS A 74 -21.11 -1.87 -3.01
C LYS A 74 -19.64 -1.62 -2.68
N ILE A 75 -19.03 -2.50 -1.88
CA ILE A 75 -17.61 -2.40 -1.48
C ILE A 75 -16.68 -2.91 -2.58
N TYR A 76 -17.03 -4.03 -3.22
CA TYR A 76 -16.19 -4.65 -4.27
C TYR A 76 -16.39 -4.00 -5.64
N THR A 77 -16.24 -2.67 -5.71
CA THR A 77 -16.36 -1.87 -6.94
C THR A 77 -15.17 -0.96 -7.12
N TRP A 78 -14.88 -0.62 -8.38
CA TRP A 78 -13.88 0.39 -8.70
C TRP A 78 -14.22 1.75 -8.11
N GLN A 79 -15.50 2.08 -7.98
CA GLN A 79 -15.91 3.35 -7.40
C GLN A 79 -15.50 3.43 -5.92
N TYR A 80 -15.77 2.37 -5.15
CA TYR A 80 -15.42 2.34 -3.74
C TYR A 80 -13.90 2.37 -3.53
N VAL A 81 -13.16 1.49 -4.23
CA VAL A 81 -11.69 1.42 -4.13
C VAL A 81 -11.04 2.72 -4.63
N GLY A 82 -11.53 3.27 -5.74
CA GLY A 82 -11.06 4.53 -6.29
C GLY A 82 -11.33 5.72 -5.37
N CYS A 83 -12.46 5.75 -4.65
CA CYS A 83 -12.69 6.78 -3.63
C CYS A 83 -11.70 6.68 -2.45
N LEU A 84 -11.30 5.48 -2.03
CA LEU A 84 -10.27 5.32 -1.00
C LEU A 84 -8.92 5.83 -1.50
N ASP A 85 -8.56 5.49 -2.74
CA ASP A 85 -7.33 5.94 -3.39
C ASP A 85 -7.30 7.47 -3.58
N PHE A 86 -8.42 8.04 -4.01
CA PHE A 86 -8.62 9.49 -4.12
C PHE A 86 -8.33 10.19 -2.80
N TRP A 87 -8.96 9.76 -1.71
CA TRP A 87 -8.76 10.39 -0.40
C TRP A 87 -7.35 10.17 0.13
N ALA A 88 -6.73 9.03 -0.14
CA ALA A 88 -5.34 8.80 0.24
C ALA A 88 -4.39 9.77 -0.48
N ASN A 89 -4.61 10.05 -1.77
CA ASN A 89 -3.83 11.02 -2.53
C ASN A 89 -4.05 12.46 -2.03
N VAL A 90 -5.32 12.86 -1.80
CA VAL A 90 -5.63 14.18 -1.20
C VAL A 90 -4.92 14.36 0.14
N ILE A 91 -4.97 13.33 1.00
CA ILE A 91 -4.28 13.37 2.30
C ILE A 91 -2.76 13.42 2.09
N SER A 92 -2.20 12.64 1.17
CA SER A 92 -0.76 12.62 0.88
C SER A 92 -0.25 14.00 0.49
N THR A 93 -0.96 14.72 -0.39
CA THR A 93 -0.58 16.08 -0.81
C THR A 93 -0.78 17.12 0.30
N THR A 94 -1.85 17.00 1.09
CA THR A 94 -2.20 18.00 2.10
C THR A 94 -1.52 17.78 3.46
N CYS A 95 -0.95 16.61 3.71
CA CYS A 95 -0.32 16.23 4.98
C CYS A 95 1.19 16.01 4.86
N ASP A 96 1.84 16.55 3.83
CA ASP A 96 3.29 16.42 3.65
C ASP A 96 4.05 17.07 4.83
N PRO A 97 4.79 16.28 5.63
CA PRO A 97 5.56 16.77 6.78
C PRO A 97 6.65 17.78 6.41
N SER A 98 7.05 17.88 5.14
CA SER A 98 8.06 18.82 4.65
C SER A 98 7.57 20.28 4.64
N THR A 99 6.25 20.49 4.56
CA THR A 99 5.61 21.81 4.51
C THR A 99 5.65 22.55 5.85
N GLY A 100 5.90 21.84 6.96
CA GLY A 100 6.06 22.43 8.30
C GLY A 100 4.77 22.90 8.97
N GLU A 101 3.63 22.92 8.26
CA GLU A 101 2.33 23.28 8.80
C GLU A 101 1.47 22.05 9.07
N THR A 102 0.87 21.99 10.27
CA THR A 102 -0.05 20.89 10.60
C THR A 102 -1.38 21.09 9.90
N SER A 103 -1.59 20.37 8.80
CA SER A 103 -2.86 20.36 8.09
C SER A 103 -4.00 19.77 8.94
N PRO A 104 -5.20 20.38 8.94
CA PRO A 104 -6.39 19.79 9.57
C PRO A 104 -6.71 18.39 9.05
N MET A 105 -6.26 18.07 7.83
CA MET A 105 -6.47 16.77 7.18
C MET A 105 -5.79 15.61 7.94
N GLN A 106 -4.81 15.89 8.82
CA GLN A 106 -4.18 14.87 9.68
C GLN A 106 -5.20 14.07 10.51
N ALA A 107 -6.31 14.71 10.91
CA ALA A 107 -7.39 14.04 11.63
C ALA A 107 -8.14 12.95 10.82
N VAL A 108 -7.98 12.93 9.49
CA VAL A 108 -8.62 11.97 8.58
C VAL A 108 -7.70 10.80 8.22
N VAL A 109 -6.38 10.92 8.44
CA VAL A 109 -5.38 9.89 8.11
C VAL A 109 -5.73 8.55 8.76
N HIS A 110 -5.85 8.52 10.10
CA HIS A 110 -6.13 7.28 10.82
C HIS A 110 -7.51 6.67 10.44
N PRO A 111 -8.62 7.45 10.38
CA PRO A 111 -9.89 6.94 9.87
C PRO A 111 -9.80 6.28 8.48
N LEU A 112 -9.07 6.88 7.53
CA LEU A 112 -8.90 6.31 6.19
C LEU A 112 -8.06 5.03 6.23
N VAL A 113 -6.96 5.01 6.99
CA VAL A 113 -6.11 3.82 7.15
C VAL A 113 -6.94 2.65 7.69
N GLU A 114 -7.67 2.87 8.79
CA GLU A 114 -8.54 1.85 9.37
C GLU A 114 -9.59 1.38 8.36
N LEU A 115 -10.17 2.30 7.58
CA LEU A 115 -11.16 1.96 6.57
C LEU A 115 -10.59 1.02 5.49
N CYS A 116 -9.39 1.31 4.98
CA CYS A 116 -8.70 0.46 4.02
C CYS A 116 -8.35 -0.91 4.63
N LEU A 117 -7.77 -0.95 5.84
CA LEU A 117 -7.42 -2.20 6.52
C LEU A 117 -8.63 -3.09 6.78
N HIS A 118 -9.75 -2.50 7.19
CA HIS A 118 -11.01 -3.22 7.38
C HIS A 118 -11.58 -3.73 6.06
N THR A 119 -11.46 -2.95 4.98
CA THR A 119 -11.87 -3.37 3.63
C THR A 119 -11.06 -4.57 3.16
N MET A 120 -9.74 -4.56 3.35
CA MET A 120 -8.87 -5.69 3.00
C MET A 120 -9.24 -6.98 3.73
N ARG A 121 -9.73 -6.87 4.97
CA ARG A 121 -10.16 -8.00 5.82
C ARG A 121 -11.60 -8.43 5.59
N LEU A 122 -12.39 -7.67 4.83
CA LEU A 122 -13.82 -7.92 4.64
C LEU A 122 -14.08 -9.27 3.95
N ASN A 123 -13.27 -9.63 2.95
CA ASN A 123 -13.30 -10.93 2.30
C ASN A 123 -11.90 -11.34 1.81
N ALA A 124 -11.21 -12.15 2.62
CA ALA A 124 -9.83 -12.56 2.38
C ALA A 124 -9.68 -13.79 1.45
N VAL A 125 -10.67 -14.11 0.61
CA VAL A 125 -10.51 -15.20 -0.38
C VAL A 125 -9.53 -14.81 -1.48
N ALA A 126 -8.80 -15.80 -2.01
CA ALA A 126 -7.77 -15.61 -3.03
C ALA A 126 -8.23 -14.82 -4.28
N GLN A 127 -9.51 -14.92 -4.67
CA GLN A 127 -10.07 -14.16 -5.79
C GLN A 127 -10.02 -12.64 -5.58
N PHE A 128 -10.06 -12.14 -4.35
CA PHE A 128 -10.02 -10.69 -4.07
C PHE A 128 -8.61 -10.21 -3.67
N LEU A 129 -7.58 -11.00 -3.98
CA LEU A 129 -6.20 -10.54 -3.81
C LEU A 129 -5.88 -9.25 -4.60
N PRO A 130 -6.30 -9.07 -5.86
CA PRO A 130 -6.00 -7.83 -6.60
C PRO A 130 -6.49 -6.58 -5.87
N LEU A 131 -7.72 -6.59 -5.34
CA LEU A 131 -8.24 -5.49 -4.53
C LEU A 131 -7.39 -5.23 -3.29
N ARG A 132 -6.94 -6.27 -2.59
CA ARG A 132 -6.05 -6.11 -1.43
C ARG A 132 -4.72 -5.48 -1.82
N ILE A 133 -4.14 -5.86 -2.96
CA ILE A 133 -2.92 -5.25 -3.50
C ILE A 133 -3.12 -3.78 -3.85
N HIS A 134 -4.25 -3.41 -4.47
CA HIS A 134 -4.59 -2.00 -4.73
C HIS A 134 -4.57 -1.18 -3.44
N LEU A 135 -5.26 -1.65 -2.40
CA LEU A 135 -5.29 -0.96 -1.11
C LEU A 135 -3.92 -0.94 -0.41
N ILE A 136 -3.11 -1.98 -0.56
CA ILE A 136 -1.73 -1.98 -0.05
C ILE A 136 -0.90 -0.90 -0.75
N ARG A 137 -0.98 -0.77 -2.08
CA ARG A 137 -0.27 0.27 -2.83
C ARG A 137 -0.73 1.67 -2.42
N THR A 138 -2.04 1.90 -2.32
CA THR A 138 -2.62 3.14 -1.80
C THR A 138 -2.09 3.49 -0.40
N LEU A 139 -2.09 2.52 0.52
CA LEU A 139 -1.59 2.74 1.88
C LEU A 139 -0.07 2.93 1.92
N THR A 140 0.69 2.25 1.06
CA THR A 140 2.16 2.42 0.96
C THR A 140 2.51 3.82 0.47
N GLY A 141 1.83 4.34 -0.56
CA GLY A 141 2.02 5.72 -1.01
C GLY A 141 1.64 6.76 0.05
N LEU A 142 0.57 6.50 0.81
CA LEU A 142 0.19 7.33 1.95
C LEU A 142 1.27 7.32 3.05
N MET A 143 1.81 6.14 3.37
CA MET A 143 2.92 5.99 4.33
C MET A 143 4.14 6.80 3.90
N ASP A 144 4.52 6.70 2.63
CA ASP A 144 5.68 7.39 2.05
C ASP A 144 5.54 8.91 2.14
N SER A 145 4.35 9.42 1.79
CA SER A 145 4.09 10.86 1.72
C SER A 145 3.91 11.51 3.10
N THR A 146 3.28 10.79 4.04
CA THR A 146 2.88 11.37 5.34
C THR A 146 3.78 10.94 6.51
N GLY A 147 4.58 9.89 6.33
CA GLY A 147 5.31 9.24 7.43
C GLY A 147 4.41 8.48 8.41
N TYR A 148 3.09 8.41 8.17
CA TYR A 148 2.16 7.68 9.03
C TYR A 148 2.38 6.17 8.89
N TYR A 149 2.79 5.49 9.96
CA TYR A 149 3.06 4.05 9.91
C TYR A 149 1.78 3.21 9.78
N VAL A 150 1.74 2.31 8.78
CA VAL A 150 0.69 1.30 8.62
C VAL A 150 1.32 -0.10 8.62
N PRO A 151 0.89 -1.06 9.44
CA PRO A 151 1.51 -2.39 9.53
C PRO A 151 1.08 -3.32 8.38
N LEU A 152 1.61 -3.13 7.17
CA LEU A 152 1.22 -3.87 5.96
C LEU A 152 1.93 -5.23 5.79
N ALA A 153 3.07 -5.45 6.46
CA ALA A 153 3.91 -6.64 6.32
C ALA A 153 3.13 -7.97 6.43
N ALA A 154 2.22 -8.08 7.41
CA ALA A 154 1.47 -9.31 7.65
C ALA A 154 0.62 -9.72 6.44
N PHE A 155 -0.04 -8.76 5.78
CA PHE A 155 -0.86 -9.03 4.60
C PHE A 155 -0.01 -9.51 3.43
N LEU A 156 1.17 -8.90 3.24
CA LEU A 156 2.10 -9.23 2.16
C LEU A 156 2.73 -10.61 2.34
N PHE A 157 3.16 -10.93 3.56
CA PHE A 157 3.65 -12.28 3.88
C PHE A 157 2.56 -13.34 3.75
N GLU A 158 1.31 -13.01 4.09
CA GLU A 158 0.17 -13.89 3.86
C GLU A 158 -0.04 -14.17 2.37
N SER A 159 -0.01 -13.14 1.52
CA SER A 159 -0.13 -13.30 0.06
C SER A 159 0.98 -14.18 -0.54
N LEU A 160 2.23 -13.98 -0.12
CA LEU A 160 3.34 -14.84 -0.54
C LEU A 160 3.14 -16.30 -0.09
N ALA A 161 2.75 -16.51 1.17
CA ALA A 161 2.61 -17.85 1.72
C ALA A 161 1.41 -18.62 1.16
N ASN A 162 0.25 -17.97 1.08
CA ASN A 162 -1.03 -18.63 0.82
C ASN A 162 -1.47 -18.53 -0.64
N ASP A 163 -1.21 -17.41 -1.32
CA ASP A 163 -1.71 -17.19 -2.67
C ASP A 163 -0.65 -17.55 -3.74
N ALA A 164 0.64 -17.32 -3.49
CA ALA A 164 1.72 -17.69 -4.42
C ALA A 164 2.21 -19.13 -4.25
N LEU A 165 2.54 -19.55 -3.02
CA LEU A 165 3.28 -20.80 -2.77
C LEU A 165 2.40 -22.02 -2.49
N LYS A 166 1.16 -21.83 -2.02
CA LYS A 166 0.29 -22.93 -1.59
C LYS A 166 -0.56 -23.46 -2.75
N GLY A 167 -1.03 -24.70 -2.59
CA GLY A 167 -2.01 -25.34 -3.48
C GLY A 167 -1.40 -25.90 -4.78
N LYS A 168 -2.25 -26.60 -5.54
CA LYS A 168 -1.86 -27.19 -6.83
C LYS A 168 -1.50 -26.11 -7.83
N THR A 169 -0.44 -26.34 -8.61
CA THR A 169 -0.04 -25.48 -9.72
C THR A 169 -0.26 -26.22 -11.02
N GLU A 170 -0.94 -25.59 -11.95
CA GLU A 170 -1.31 -26.13 -13.25
C GLU A 170 -0.67 -25.28 -14.35
N ASP A 171 -0.09 -25.95 -15.35
CA ASP A 171 0.46 -25.27 -16.52
C ASP A 171 -0.65 -25.14 -17.55
N VAL A 172 -1.42 -24.05 -17.42
CA VAL A 172 -2.54 -23.71 -18.29
C VAL A 172 -2.20 -22.41 -19.01
N GLU A 173 -2.33 -22.42 -20.33
CA GLU A 173 -2.14 -21.24 -21.16
C GLU A 173 -3.33 -20.29 -20.98
N LEU A 174 -3.08 -19.13 -20.37
CA LEU A 174 -4.03 -18.05 -20.16
C LEU A 174 -3.35 -16.73 -20.57
N PRO A 175 -4.12 -15.71 -20.98
CA PRO A 175 -3.60 -14.35 -21.13
C PRO A 175 -2.91 -13.86 -19.85
N GLU A 176 -2.02 -12.88 -19.99
CA GLU A 176 -1.40 -12.24 -18.83
C GLU A 176 -2.46 -11.57 -17.94
N PHE A 177 -2.23 -11.62 -16.62
CA PHE A 177 -3.16 -11.07 -15.66
C PHE A 177 -2.90 -9.58 -15.44
N GLU A 178 -3.83 -8.74 -15.89
CA GLU A 178 -3.78 -7.29 -15.72
C GLU A 178 -4.17 -6.87 -14.29
N TRP A 179 -3.17 -6.77 -13.41
CA TRP A 179 -3.38 -6.38 -12.00
C TRP A 179 -4.06 -5.03 -11.84
N ASP A 180 -3.69 -4.07 -12.68
CA ASP A 180 -4.13 -2.68 -12.54
C ASP A 180 -5.59 -2.48 -12.97
N LEU A 181 -6.14 -3.43 -13.73
CA LEU A 181 -7.49 -3.37 -14.30
C LEU A 181 -8.45 -4.41 -13.71
N GLN A 182 -8.01 -5.17 -12.69
CA GLN A 182 -8.87 -6.15 -12.01
C GLN A 182 -8.92 -5.96 -10.48
N LEU A 183 -10.14 -6.04 -9.93
CA LEU A 183 -10.37 -6.17 -8.48
C LEU A 183 -10.60 -7.62 -8.04
N LYS A 184 -10.92 -8.50 -8.99
CA LYS A 184 -11.28 -9.90 -8.73
C LYS A 184 -10.70 -10.82 -9.79
N THR A 185 -9.91 -11.78 -9.33
CA THR A 185 -9.32 -12.83 -10.15
C THR A 185 -10.38 -13.85 -10.59
N PRO A 186 -10.48 -14.19 -11.89
CA PRO A 186 -11.30 -15.31 -12.35
C PRO A 186 -10.77 -16.65 -11.82
N ARG A 187 -11.67 -17.58 -11.50
CA ARG A 187 -11.30 -18.86 -10.84
C ARG A 187 -10.26 -19.69 -11.62
N ALA A 188 -10.29 -19.64 -12.95
CA ALA A 188 -9.35 -20.37 -13.81
C ALA A 188 -7.89 -19.94 -13.62
N TYR A 189 -7.64 -18.71 -13.19
CA TYR A 189 -6.29 -18.20 -12.95
C TYR A 189 -5.69 -18.70 -11.63
N LEU A 190 -6.50 -19.00 -10.62
CA LEU A 190 -6.00 -19.25 -9.25
C LEU A 190 -5.01 -20.44 -9.16
N SER A 191 -5.20 -21.47 -9.98
CA SER A 191 -4.29 -22.63 -10.05
C SER A 191 -3.18 -22.46 -11.08
N SER A 192 -3.26 -21.46 -11.96
CA SER A 192 -2.32 -21.33 -13.08
C SER A 192 -0.94 -20.91 -12.58
N LYS A 193 0.10 -21.51 -13.17
CA LYS A 193 1.49 -21.18 -12.89
C LYS A 193 1.80 -19.71 -13.16
N MET A 194 1.33 -19.19 -14.29
CA MET A 194 1.48 -17.78 -14.67
C MET A 194 0.91 -16.85 -13.59
N TYR A 195 -0.31 -17.10 -13.12
CA TYR A 195 -0.91 -16.25 -12.09
C TYR A 195 -0.16 -16.33 -10.77
N LYS A 196 0.27 -17.53 -10.32
CA LYS A 196 1.06 -17.67 -9.09
C LYS A 196 2.42 -16.97 -9.16
N ASP A 197 3.09 -17.02 -10.31
CA ASP A 197 4.31 -16.26 -10.56
C ASP A 197 4.04 -14.75 -10.47
N ALA A 198 2.93 -14.28 -11.05
CA ALA A 198 2.52 -12.88 -10.97
C ALA A 198 2.16 -12.45 -9.54
N VAL A 199 1.43 -13.29 -8.78
CA VAL A 199 1.13 -13.05 -7.37
C VAL A 199 2.41 -12.90 -6.55
N PHE A 200 3.38 -13.80 -6.77
CA PHE A 200 4.66 -13.73 -6.09
C PHE A 200 5.37 -12.41 -6.40
N ASN A 201 5.49 -12.04 -7.67
CA ASN A 201 6.21 -10.83 -8.08
C ASN A 201 5.55 -9.56 -7.52
N THR A 202 4.22 -9.46 -7.62
CA THR A 202 3.46 -8.31 -7.13
C THR A 202 3.55 -8.16 -5.61
N ALA A 203 3.40 -9.25 -4.86
CA ALA A 203 3.53 -9.22 -3.40
C ALA A 203 4.98 -8.97 -2.95
N TYR A 204 5.96 -9.52 -3.67
CA TYR A 204 7.38 -9.29 -3.42
C TYR A 204 7.78 -7.84 -3.66
N ASP A 205 7.28 -7.20 -4.72
CA ASP A 205 7.47 -5.77 -4.97
C ASP A 205 6.85 -4.92 -3.89
N SER A 206 5.59 -5.18 -3.58
CA SER A 206 4.87 -4.42 -2.55
C SER A 206 5.54 -4.56 -1.16
N LEU A 207 6.18 -5.69 -0.88
CA LEU A 207 6.97 -5.90 0.34
C LEU A 207 8.25 -5.07 0.34
N ILE A 208 8.94 -4.98 -0.81
CA ILE A 208 10.12 -4.13 -0.96
C ILE A 208 9.72 -2.66 -0.77
N ASP A 209 8.68 -2.19 -1.45
CA ASP A 209 8.20 -0.80 -1.38
C ASP A 209 7.80 -0.45 0.06
N PHE A 210 7.08 -1.34 0.73
CA PHE A 210 6.73 -1.18 2.15
C PHE A 210 7.95 -0.99 3.05
N TYR A 211 8.99 -1.84 2.92
CA TYR A 211 10.20 -1.68 3.74
C TYR A 211 11.05 -0.49 3.29
N ALA A 212 10.94 -0.04 2.04
CA ALA A 212 11.60 1.17 1.56
C ALA A 212 11.08 2.42 2.27
N CYS A 213 9.76 2.55 2.44
CA CYS A 213 9.15 3.65 3.22
C CYS A 213 9.67 3.73 4.67
N LEU A 214 10.09 2.59 5.22
CA LEU A 214 10.62 2.49 6.58
C LEU A 214 12.15 2.58 6.61
N GLY A 215 12.81 2.62 5.46
CA GLY A 215 14.24 2.39 5.32
C GLY A 215 15.11 3.40 6.06
N LEU A 216 14.63 4.64 6.25
CA LEU A 216 15.34 5.65 7.03
C LEU A 216 14.89 5.73 8.49
N SER A 217 13.93 4.91 8.91
CA SER A 217 13.45 4.90 10.29
C SER A 217 14.51 4.36 11.24
N ILE A 218 14.66 5.02 12.38
CA ILE A 218 15.46 4.55 13.51
C ILE A 218 15.02 3.15 14.00
N ALA A 219 13.73 2.82 13.84
CA ALA A 219 13.13 1.57 14.24
C ALA A 219 13.22 0.48 13.16
N PHE A 220 13.85 0.77 12.01
CA PHE A 220 14.00 -0.22 10.94
C PHE A 220 14.61 -1.54 11.42
N PRO A 221 15.62 -1.58 12.31
CA PRO A 221 16.17 -2.85 12.78
C PRO A 221 15.13 -3.75 13.44
N GLU A 222 14.34 -3.19 14.34
CA GLU A 222 13.27 -3.89 15.06
C GLU A 222 12.13 -4.33 14.11
N LEU A 223 11.86 -3.57 13.05
CA LEU A 223 10.86 -3.91 12.03
C LEU A 223 11.36 -4.98 11.04
N ALA A 224 12.67 -5.00 10.75
CA ALA A 224 13.27 -5.90 9.77
C ALA A 224 13.57 -7.29 10.35
N ILE A 225 13.90 -7.43 11.63
CA ILE A 225 14.17 -8.72 12.28
C ILE A 225 13.03 -9.74 12.06
N PRO A 226 11.76 -9.45 12.42
CA PRO A 226 10.67 -10.41 12.19
C PRO A 226 10.42 -10.66 10.70
N ALA A 227 10.71 -9.68 9.84
CA ALA A 227 10.60 -9.83 8.38
C ALA A 227 11.60 -10.84 7.84
N ILE A 228 12.86 -10.74 8.28
CA ILE A 228 13.97 -11.61 7.90
C ILE A 228 13.66 -13.06 8.32
N ASP A 229 13.15 -13.25 9.53
CA ASP A 229 12.74 -14.59 10.00
C ASP A 229 11.61 -15.17 9.16
N LYS A 230 10.59 -14.36 8.81
CA LYS A 230 9.52 -14.80 7.90
C LYS A 230 10.00 -15.08 6.49
N LEU A 231 10.96 -14.33 5.96
CA LEU A 231 11.57 -14.65 4.67
C LEU A 231 12.35 -15.97 4.73
N LYS A 232 13.08 -16.24 5.81
CA LYS A 232 13.76 -17.53 6.03
C LYS A 232 12.78 -18.70 6.08
N GLU A 233 11.63 -18.55 6.75
CA GLU A 233 10.55 -19.54 6.72
C GLU A 233 9.98 -19.73 5.30
N LEU A 234 9.73 -18.64 4.57
CA LEU A 234 9.23 -18.70 3.19
C LEU A 234 10.21 -19.39 2.24
N ILE A 235 11.51 -19.18 2.40
CA ILE A 235 12.55 -19.88 1.63
C ILE A 235 12.44 -21.40 1.80
N GLN A 236 12.15 -21.87 3.01
CA GLN A 236 11.94 -23.31 3.24
C GLN A 236 10.68 -23.82 2.55
N LYS A 237 9.59 -23.05 2.59
CA LYS A 237 8.32 -23.40 1.91
C LYS A 237 8.42 -23.35 0.40
N ALA A 238 9.24 -22.44 -0.14
CA ALA A 238 9.44 -22.24 -1.57
C ALA A 238 10.51 -23.18 -2.17
N LYS A 239 11.05 -24.15 -1.42
CA LYS A 239 12.06 -25.09 -1.92
C LYS A 239 11.63 -25.74 -3.25
N GLY A 240 12.54 -25.78 -4.21
CA GLY A 240 12.28 -26.31 -5.55
C GLY A 240 11.56 -25.34 -6.50
N THR A 241 11.19 -24.15 -6.04
CA THR A 241 10.63 -23.09 -6.90
C THR A 241 11.71 -22.08 -7.33
N ARG A 242 11.45 -21.35 -8.42
CA ARG A 242 12.29 -20.23 -8.90
C ARG A 242 12.38 -19.06 -7.91
N PHE A 243 11.43 -18.97 -6.96
CA PHE A 243 11.29 -17.85 -6.04
C PHE A 243 12.36 -17.80 -4.94
N VAL A 244 12.99 -18.93 -4.65
CA VAL A 244 14.01 -19.07 -3.59
C VAL A 244 15.13 -18.05 -3.76
N LYS A 245 15.58 -17.82 -5.00
CA LYS A 245 16.66 -16.86 -5.28
C LYS A 245 16.25 -15.45 -4.87
N SER A 246 15.07 -14.98 -5.29
CA SER A 246 14.57 -13.64 -4.95
C SER A 246 14.37 -13.46 -3.45
N LEU A 247 13.80 -14.46 -2.76
CA LEU A 247 13.62 -14.40 -1.31
C LEU A 247 14.97 -14.33 -0.55
N ARG A 248 15.98 -15.09 -0.98
CA ARG A 248 17.34 -15.01 -0.41
C ARG A 248 17.95 -13.63 -0.61
N THR A 249 17.88 -13.10 -1.84
CA THR A 249 18.36 -11.76 -2.15
C THR A 249 17.70 -10.72 -1.25
N LEU A 250 16.37 -10.74 -1.10
CA LEU A 250 15.68 -9.80 -0.22
C LEU A 250 16.10 -9.95 1.24
N THR A 251 16.25 -11.18 1.71
CA THR A 251 16.72 -11.47 3.09
C THR A 251 18.08 -10.83 3.35
N GLU A 252 19.05 -11.05 2.44
CA GLU A 252 20.40 -10.48 2.53
C GLU A 252 20.39 -8.95 2.49
N LYS A 253 19.52 -8.36 1.65
CA LYS A 253 19.39 -6.89 1.54
C LYS A 253 18.78 -6.27 2.80
N LEU A 254 17.74 -6.89 3.37
CA LEU A 254 17.17 -6.44 4.64
C LEU A 254 18.18 -6.59 5.78
N GLU A 255 18.94 -7.69 5.85
CA GLU A 255 20.01 -7.86 6.86
C GLU A 255 21.09 -6.78 6.73
N THR A 256 21.54 -6.51 5.50
CA THR A 256 22.54 -5.48 5.22
C THR A 256 22.04 -4.09 5.63
N HIS A 257 20.81 -3.75 5.26
CA HIS A 257 20.22 -2.45 5.59
C HIS A 257 19.94 -2.30 7.09
N LYS A 258 19.46 -3.37 7.74
CA LYS A 258 19.29 -3.44 9.20
C LYS A 258 20.60 -3.11 9.93
N ASN A 259 21.72 -3.74 9.53
CA ASN A 259 23.04 -3.46 10.10
C ASN A 259 23.52 -2.03 9.81
N TYR A 260 23.23 -1.49 8.62
CA TYR A 260 23.53 -0.09 8.27
C TYR A 260 22.82 0.89 9.21
N ILE A 261 21.53 0.68 9.48
CA ILE A 261 20.76 1.54 10.40
C ILE A 261 21.25 1.36 11.84
N GLU A 262 21.54 0.14 12.30
CA GLU A 262 22.14 -0.11 13.62
C GLU A 262 23.45 0.67 13.83
N GLN A 263 24.33 0.69 12.81
CA GLN A 263 25.59 1.45 12.86
C GLN A 263 25.37 2.97 12.92
N LYS A 264 24.37 3.48 12.17
CA LYS A 264 24.01 4.91 12.20
C LYS A 264 23.33 5.31 13.52
N ARG A 265 22.62 4.38 14.17
CA ARG A 265 21.94 4.56 15.45
C ARG A 265 22.91 4.50 16.64
N ALA A 266 23.98 3.70 16.56
CA ALA A 266 24.92 3.46 17.65
C ALA A 266 25.50 4.69 18.38
N PRO A 267 25.87 5.80 17.71
CA PRO A 267 26.45 6.96 18.38
C PRO A 267 25.40 7.87 19.06
N ILE A 268 24.11 7.59 18.89
CA ILE A 268 23.04 8.47 19.38
C ILE A 268 22.58 7.98 20.75
N GLU A 269 22.66 8.87 21.74
CA GLU A 269 22.25 8.60 23.11
C GLU A 269 20.75 8.90 23.26
N TYR A 270 19.92 7.84 23.21
CA TYR A 270 18.47 7.99 23.28
C TYR A 270 17.96 7.96 24.71
N THR A 271 17.45 9.09 25.18
CA THR A 271 16.55 9.14 26.34
C THR A 271 15.09 9.20 25.86
N PRO A 272 14.13 8.61 26.58
CA PRO A 272 12.70 8.63 26.22
C PRO A 272 12.10 10.04 26.01
N THR A 273 12.81 11.07 26.47
CA THR A 273 12.45 12.48 26.35
C THR A 273 12.80 13.11 25.00
N LYS A 274 13.59 12.45 24.15
CA LYS A 274 14.12 13.01 22.89
C LYS A 274 13.41 12.47 21.63
N LEU A 275 12.07 12.51 21.63
CA LEU A 275 11.25 12.01 20.52
C LEU A 275 11.49 12.76 19.19
N GLU A 276 11.71 14.07 19.26
CA GLU A 276 12.01 14.87 18.05
C GLU A 276 13.33 14.46 17.39
N GLU A 277 14.38 14.22 18.19
CA GLU A 277 15.67 13.74 17.68
C GLU A 277 15.50 12.37 17.00
N ALA A 278 14.72 11.47 17.59
CA ALA A 278 14.41 10.17 17.01
C ALA A 278 13.61 10.28 15.69
N ASN A 279 12.63 11.20 15.62
CA ASN A 279 11.85 11.45 14.41
C ASN A 279 12.66 12.14 13.31
N SER A 280 13.70 12.90 13.67
CA SER A 280 14.62 13.54 12.74
C SER A 280 15.72 12.60 12.20
N PHE A 281 15.81 11.38 12.75
CA PHE A 281 16.86 10.42 12.39
C PHE A 281 16.91 10.17 10.88
N LEU A 282 18.06 10.49 10.28
CA LEU A 282 18.31 10.36 8.84
C LEU A 282 17.27 11.01 7.92
N ARG A 283 16.44 11.94 8.41
CA ARG A 283 15.35 12.55 7.62
C ARG A 283 15.84 13.31 6.38
N THR A 284 17.07 13.85 6.43
CA THR A 284 17.71 14.55 5.31
C THR A 284 18.73 13.69 4.57
N ALA A 285 18.90 12.42 4.98
CA ALA A 285 19.81 11.52 4.30
C ALA A 285 19.20 11.11 2.97
N ASP A 286 20.06 11.08 1.95
CA ASP A 286 19.68 10.53 0.66
C ASP A 286 19.42 9.02 0.80
N PHE A 287 18.19 8.59 0.52
CA PHE A 287 17.81 7.19 0.60
C PHE A 287 18.55 6.35 -0.46
N GLU A 288 18.84 6.93 -1.63
CA GLU A 288 19.44 6.25 -2.77
C GLU A 288 20.85 5.72 -2.49
N VAL A 289 21.59 6.37 -1.59
CA VAL A 289 22.95 5.93 -1.22
C VAL A 289 22.97 4.77 -0.22
N THR A 290 21.83 4.48 0.42
CA THR A 290 21.71 3.39 1.40
C THR A 290 21.75 2.00 0.75
N PRO A 291 22.03 0.92 1.50
CA PRO A 291 22.00 -0.43 0.94
C PRO A 291 20.67 -0.80 0.27
N LEU A 292 19.53 -0.44 0.88
CA LEU A 292 18.20 -0.71 0.32
C LEU A 292 17.87 0.20 -0.86
N GLY A 293 18.23 1.48 -0.80
CA GLY A 293 18.08 2.41 -1.95
C GLY A 293 18.85 1.97 -3.18
N LYS A 294 20.13 1.58 -3.01
CA LYS A 294 20.94 1.02 -4.11
C LYS A 294 20.33 -0.25 -4.71
N PHE A 295 19.72 -1.09 -3.87
CA PHE A 295 19.03 -2.28 -4.34
C PHE A 295 17.80 -1.94 -5.19
N LEU A 296 17.03 -0.92 -4.81
CA LEU A 296 15.88 -0.43 -5.59
C LEU A 296 16.30 0.12 -6.95
N ILE A 297 17.35 0.95 -7.01
CA ILE A 297 17.89 1.49 -8.26
C ILE A 297 18.38 0.37 -9.19
N GLN A 298 19.08 -0.63 -8.64
CA GLN A 298 19.50 -1.79 -9.43
C GLN A 298 18.31 -2.58 -9.97
N ARG A 299 17.22 -2.67 -9.20
CA ARG A 299 15.99 -3.38 -9.59
C ARG A 299 15.22 -2.62 -10.66
N SER A 300 15.11 -1.30 -10.57
CA SER A 300 14.41 -0.48 -11.57
C SER A 300 15.09 -0.53 -12.94
N ASN A 301 16.43 -0.55 -12.97
CA ASN A 301 17.22 -0.65 -14.20
C ASN A 301 17.16 -2.03 -14.90
N GLN A 302 16.62 -3.05 -14.22
CA GLN A 302 16.51 -4.43 -14.74
C GLN A 302 15.11 -4.77 -15.25
N ARG A 303 14.16 -3.83 -15.14
CA ARG A 303 12.78 -3.96 -15.61
C ARG A 303 12.60 -3.23 -16.92
#